data_AF-A0AAU1SIT6-F1
#
_entry.id   AF-A0AAU1SIT6-F1
#
_cell.length_a   1.000
_cell.length_b   1.000
_cell.length_c   1.000
_cell.angle_alpha   90.00
_cell.angle_beta   90.00
_cell.angle_gamma   90.00
#
_symmetry.space_group_name_H-M   'P 1'
#
loop_
_entity.id
_entity.type
_entity.pdbx_description
1 polymer ?
#
loop_
_entity_poly.entity_id
_entity_poly.type
_entity_poly.pdbx_seq_one_letter_code
_entity_poly.pdbx_strand_id
1 'polypeptide(L)'
;MPFRRAGSNGHQAADLAGRIFGTHNVADVLSTVIDYQLTRAGHAVFNGVVATPIPIPPPPPATLETIAGSAALDEVLACLRARRPVFHSEADLQHSFAIAVGEVAPEVRCRLEVPVRGSDASEYLDLLCLGPASRTAIEFKYVTRRWSGTAGTPPEEYALRGHNAPDVARRDFLRDVGRLERFCDREDQNGLALLITNEASLWRPRQRKMPTRDEEFRIHHGRKLSGTLLWAGGSFPDNTRMLRGAYMLAWRPYTQLEGPSGEFRCLAVFITPNLAQSQPPHEA
;
A
#
# COMPACT_ATOMS: atom_id res chain seq x y z
N MET A 1 -46.94 30.22 41.12
CA MET A 1 -47.38 31.47 40.46
C MET A 1 -46.14 32.26 40.08
N PRO A 2 -45.99 32.75 38.84
CA PRO A 2 -46.69 32.33 37.63
C PRO A 2 -45.76 32.13 36.40
N PHE A 3 -46.06 31.14 35.54
CA PHE A 3 -46.59 31.30 34.16
C PHE A 3 -45.46 31.33 33.09
N ARG A 4 -45.52 30.77 31.87
CA ARG A 4 -46.59 30.27 30.95
C ARG A 4 -45.87 29.45 29.84
N ARG A 5 -46.28 28.23 29.44
CA ARG A 5 -47.08 27.85 28.23
C ARG A 5 -47.01 28.85 27.06
N ALA A 6 -47.01 28.51 25.77
CA ALA A 6 -47.29 27.32 24.94
C ALA A 6 -46.66 27.59 23.54
N GLY A 7 -46.39 26.63 22.67
CA GLY A 7 -47.35 26.03 21.71
C GLY A 7 -46.58 25.83 20.38
N SER A 8 -46.43 24.60 19.88
CA SER A 8 -47.22 23.99 18.79
C SER A 8 -47.46 24.89 17.58
N ASN A 9 -46.90 24.51 16.43
CA ASN A 9 -47.61 24.45 15.15
C ASN A 9 -46.81 23.56 14.19
N GLY A 10 -47.36 22.39 13.88
CA GLY A 10 -47.05 21.69 12.64
C GLY A 10 -47.85 22.29 11.49
N HIS A 11 -47.35 22.17 10.27
CA HIS A 11 -48.15 22.12 9.04
C HIS A 11 -47.42 21.28 8.00
N GLN A 12 -48.20 20.40 7.38
CA GLN A 12 -47.88 19.48 6.29
C GLN A 12 -47.61 20.23 4.97
N ALA A 13 -46.73 19.66 4.15
CA ALA A 13 -46.89 19.54 2.69
C ALA A 13 -45.95 18.40 2.25
N ALA A 14 -46.46 17.20 2.00
CA ALA A 14 -47.02 16.76 0.71
C ALA A 14 -45.93 16.60 -0.38
N ASP A 15 -45.43 15.36 -0.45
CA ASP A 15 -45.28 14.54 -1.65
C ASP A 15 -45.31 15.25 -3.02
N LEU A 16 -44.19 15.19 -3.75
CA LEU A 16 -44.21 15.12 -5.21
C LEU A 16 -43.10 14.19 -5.70
N ALA A 17 -43.56 13.10 -6.30
CA ALA A 17 -42.82 12.10 -7.05
C ALA A 17 -42.07 12.70 -8.26
N GLY A 18 -41.04 11.98 -8.74
CA GLY A 18 -40.68 12.04 -10.16
C GLY A 18 -39.20 11.96 -10.50
N ARG A 19 -38.67 10.73 -10.49
CA ARG A 19 -37.60 10.19 -11.36
C ARG A 19 -37.04 11.11 -12.46
N ILE A 20 -35.72 11.31 -12.50
CA ILE A 20 -34.91 11.15 -13.73
C ILE A 20 -33.55 10.49 -13.35
N PHE A 21 -33.19 9.50 -14.16
CA PHE A 21 -32.02 8.63 -14.11
C PHE A 21 -30.68 9.34 -14.33
N GLY A 22 -29.60 8.71 -13.86
CA GLY A 22 -28.23 9.05 -14.26
C GLY A 22 -27.16 8.18 -13.61
N THR A 23 -27.25 6.86 -13.79
CA THR A 23 -26.13 5.93 -13.51
C THR A 23 -24.96 6.30 -14.40
N HIS A 24 -23.90 6.88 -13.85
CA HIS A 24 -22.68 7.14 -14.60
C HIS A 24 -21.84 5.86 -14.62
N ASN A 25 -21.83 5.21 -15.78
CA ASN A 25 -20.96 4.11 -16.10
C ASN A 25 -19.53 4.65 -16.29
N VAL A 26 -18.55 4.01 -15.65
CA VAL A 26 -17.13 4.38 -15.67
C VAL A 26 -16.48 4.14 -17.04
N ALA A 27 -17.20 3.53 -17.99
CA ALA A 27 -16.72 3.26 -19.35
C ALA A 27 -16.65 4.49 -20.28
N ASP A 28 -17.39 5.58 -20.03
CA ASP A 28 -17.51 6.70 -20.99
C ASP A 28 -16.44 7.79 -20.86
N VAL A 29 -15.59 7.75 -19.83
CA VAL A 29 -14.49 8.73 -19.65
C VAL A 29 -13.21 8.31 -20.39
N LEU A 30 -13.14 7.08 -20.88
CA LEU A 30 -11.96 6.54 -21.59
C LEU A 30 -11.99 6.74 -23.11
N SER A 31 -13.12 7.17 -23.69
CA SER A 31 -13.23 7.39 -25.14
C SER A 31 -12.65 8.73 -25.62
N THR A 32 -12.45 9.71 -24.73
CA THR A 32 -12.07 11.09 -25.13
C THR A 32 -10.55 11.33 -25.13
N VAL A 33 -9.75 10.36 -24.65
CA VAL A 33 -8.28 10.50 -24.55
C VAL A 33 -7.55 9.78 -25.70
N ILE A 34 -8.23 8.92 -26.46
CA ILE A 34 -7.61 8.13 -27.53
C ILE A 34 -7.60 8.86 -28.89
N ASP A 35 -8.48 9.84 -29.12
CA ASP A 35 -8.55 10.55 -30.41
C ASP A 35 -7.54 11.69 -30.58
N TYR A 36 -6.78 12.09 -29.54
CA TYR A 36 -5.86 13.23 -29.64
C TYR A 36 -4.45 12.87 -30.14
N GLN A 37 -4.14 11.60 -30.40
CA GLN A 37 -2.80 11.15 -30.80
C GLN A 37 -2.69 10.61 -32.24
N LEU A 38 -3.73 10.74 -33.06
CA LEU A 38 -3.75 10.22 -34.44
C LEU A 38 -3.64 11.30 -35.53
N THR A 39 -2.99 12.43 -35.24
CA THR A 39 -2.69 13.46 -36.26
C THR A 39 -1.28 13.99 -36.15
N ARG A 40 -0.29 13.13 -36.48
CA ARG A 40 1.00 13.51 -37.12
C ARG A 40 1.92 12.29 -37.23
N ALA A 41 1.82 11.57 -38.34
CA ALA A 41 2.93 10.75 -38.82
C ALA A 41 3.11 11.05 -40.31
N GLY A 42 4.19 11.78 -40.61
CA GLY A 42 4.59 12.11 -41.97
C GLY A 42 5.05 10.86 -42.71
N HIS A 43 4.72 10.81 -44.00
CA HIS A 43 5.21 9.82 -44.95
C HIS A 43 6.74 9.79 -44.98
N ALA A 44 7.32 8.64 -44.71
CA ALA A 44 8.64 8.24 -45.18
C ALA A 44 8.49 6.87 -45.84
N VAL A 45 8.62 6.83 -47.17
CA VAL A 45 8.64 5.60 -47.97
C VAL A 45 10.01 4.97 -47.80
N PHE A 46 10.07 3.76 -47.23
CA PHE A 46 11.28 2.93 -47.18
C PHE A 46 11.01 1.61 -47.91
N ASN A 47 12.01 1.19 -48.69
CA ASN A 47 12.01 0.08 -49.63
C ASN A 47 11.37 -1.23 -49.11
N GLY A 48 10.28 -1.65 -49.75
CA GLY A 48 10.17 -2.95 -50.44
C GLY A 48 10.45 -4.26 -49.70
N VAL A 49 10.52 -4.31 -48.37
CA VAL A 49 10.57 -5.56 -47.60
C VAL A 49 9.41 -5.58 -46.62
N VAL A 50 8.40 -6.40 -46.89
CA VAL A 50 7.28 -6.65 -45.98
C VAL A 50 7.82 -7.49 -44.82
N ALA A 51 8.30 -6.82 -43.76
CA ALA A 51 8.58 -7.48 -42.50
C ALA A 51 7.25 -7.92 -41.90
N THR A 52 7.04 -9.23 -41.77
CA THR A 52 5.94 -9.77 -40.98
C THR A 52 6.05 -9.19 -39.56
N PRO A 53 5.02 -8.53 -39.01
CA PRO A 53 5.09 -8.00 -37.67
C PRO A 53 5.35 -9.15 -36.71
N ILE A 54 6.47 -9.09 -36.00
CA ILE A 54 6.76 -9.98 -34.88
C ILE A 54 5.61 -9.80 -33.89
N PRO A 55 4.92 -10.87 -33.46
CA PRO A 55 3.89 -10.77 -32.43
C PRO A 55 4.52 -10.10 -31.22
N ILE A 56 4.04 -8.90 -30.86
CA ILE A 56 4.39 -8.30 -29.58
C ILE A 56 3.85 -9.28 -28.54
N PRO A 57 4.70 -9.89 -27.69
CA PRO A 57 4.20 -10.77 -26.64
C PRO A 57 3.17 -9.98 -25.83
N PRO A 58 2.03 -10.60 -25.44
CA PRO A 58 1.07 -9.91 -24.59
C PRO A 58 1.83 -9.34 -23.39
N PRO A 59 1.51 -8.11 -22.94
CA PRO A 59 2.10 -7.60 -21.71
C PRO A 59 1.93 -8.68 -20.64
N PRO A 60 2.96 -8.96 -19.83
CA PRO A 60 2.82 -9.93 -18.74
C PRO A 60 1.56 -9.55 -17.96
N PRO A 61 0.69 -10.52 -17.61
CA PRO A 61 -0.52 -10.21 -16.87
C PRO A 61 -0.12 -9.36 -15.68
N ALA A 62 -0.76 -8.20 -15.51
CA ALA A 62 -0.57 -7.39 -14.32
C ALA A 62 -0.78 -8.33 -13.14
N THR A 63 0.31 -8.68 -12.45
CA THR A 63 0.24 -9.54 -11.28
C THR A 63 -0.67 -8.82 -10.31
N LEU A 64 -1.90 -9.31 -10.18
CA LEU A 64 -2.87 -8.75 -9.26
C LEU A 64 -2.21 -8.76 -7.88
N GLU A 65 -2.15 -7.59 -7.25
CA GLU A 65 -1.63 -7.36 -5.92
C GLU A 65 -2.57 -8.02 -4.90
N THR A 66 -2.52 -9.35 -4.80
CA THR A 66 -3.43 -10.16 -3.98
C THR A 66 -2.77 -10.68 -2.71
N ILE A 67 -3.56 -10.70 -1.65
CA ILE A 67 -3.25 -11.28 -0.36
C ILE A 67 -3.82 -12.69 -0.35
N ALA A 68 -2.92 -13.65 -0.13
CA ALA A 68 -3.15 -15.09 -0.09
C ALA A 68 -3.87 -15.64 -1.33
N GLY A 69 -3.65 -15.00 -2.49
CA GLY A 69 -4.25 -15.39 -3.77
C GLY A 69 -5.73 -15.03 -3.95
N SER A 70 -6.38 -14.49 -2.91
CA SER A 70 -7.84 -14.26 -2.88
C SER A 70 -8.22 -12.78 -2.74
N ALA A 71 -7.64 -12.07 -1.77
CA ALA A 71 -8.08 -10.72 -1.43
C ALA A 71 -7.27 -9.67 -2.21
N ALA A 72 -7.91 -8.90 -3.09
CA ALA A 72 -7.22 -7.80 -3.78
C ALA A 72 -6.85 -6.68 -2.79
N LEU A 73 -5.61 -6.17 -2.86
CA LEU A 73 -5.14 -5.14 -1.91
C LEU A 73 -6.05 -3.91 -1.90
N ASP A 74 -6.50 -3.44 -3.06
CA ASP A 74 -7.34 -2.24 -3.15
C ASP A 74 -8.70 -2.43 -2.45
N GLU A 75 -9.28 -3.64 -2.50
CA GLU A 75 -10.51 -3.99 -1.79
C GLU A 75 -10.28 -4.03 -0.27
N VAL A 76 -9.17 -4.64 0.16
CA VAL A 76 -8.77 -4.68 1.57
C VAL A 76 -8.51 -3.28 2.11
N LEU A 77 -7.80 -2.42 1.37
CA LEU A 77 -7.58 -1.03 1.77
C LEU A 77 -8.86 -0.21 1.79
N ALA A 78 -9.79 -0.45 0.85
CA ALA A 78 -11.10 0.21 0.85
C ALA A 78 -11.92 -0.20 2.08
N CYS A 79 -11.98 -1.50 2.39
CA CYS A 79 -12.65 -2.04 3.57
C CYS A 79 -12.03 -1.50 4.86
N LEU A 80 -10.69 -1.55 4.95
CA LEU A 80 -9.94 -1.05 6.10
C LEU A 80 -10.19 0.44 6.33
N ARG A 81 -10.11 1.26 5.28
CA ARG A 81 -10.35 2.71 5.37
C ARG A 81 -11.77 3.06 5.79
N ALA A 82 -12.76 2.32 5.31
CA ALA A 82 -14.16 2.56 5.66
C ALA A 82 -14.41 2.38 7.17
N ARG A 83 -13.67 1.48 7.83
CA ARG A 83 -13.80 1.19 9.26
C ARG A 83 -12.81 1.96 10.13
N ARG A 84 -11.56 2.05 9.66
CA ARG A 84 -10.39 2.49 10.41
C ARG A 84 -9.59 3.52 9.58
N PRO A 85 -10.11 4.75 9.40
CA PRO A 85 -9.46 5.78 8.61
C PRO A 85 -8.11 6.24 9.19
N VAL A 86 -7.90 6.06 10.50
CA VAL A 86 -6.68 6.33 11.28
C VAL A 86 -6.52 5.26 12.35
N PHE A 87 -5.29 5.03 12.80
CA PHE A 87 -4.94 3.99 13.79
C PHE A 87 -4.28 4.62 15.02
N HIS A 88 -4.48 4.01 16.19
CA HIS A 88 -3.78 4.41 17.41
C HIS A 88 -2.31 3.97 17.45
N SER A 89 -1.98 2.86 16.79
CA SER A 89 -0.66 2.24 16.79
C SER A 89 -0.45 1.33 15.58
N GLU A 90 0.76 0.83 15.39
CA GLU A 90 1.07 -0.21 14.40
C GLU A 90 0.30 -1.51 14.69
N ALA A 91 0.15 -1.90 15.96
CA ALA A 91 -0.66 -3.06 16.34
C ALA A 91 -2.16 -2.89 16.03
N ASP A 92 -2.69 -1.67 16.17
CA ASP A 92 -4.07 -1.36 15.74
C ASP A 92 -4.22 -1.51 14.21
N LEU A 93 -3.22 -1.03 13.44
CA LEU A 93 -3.17 -1.27 11.99
C LEU A 93 -3.13 -2.77 11.67
N GLN A 94 -2.23 -3.54 12.28
CA GLN A 94 -2.12 -4.99 12.07
C GLN A 94 -3.45 -5.71 12.34
N HIS A 95 -4.07 -5.44 13.50
CA HIS A 95 -5.34 -6.04 13.89
C HIS A 95 -6.47 -5.68 12.92
N SER A 96 -6.60 -4.39 12.61
CA SER A 96 -7.66 -3.90 11.72
C SER A 96 -7.48 -4.42 10.29
N PHE A 97 -6.25 -4.51 9.79
CA PHE A 97 -5.95 -5.08 8.48
C PHE A 97 -6.32 -6.57 8.43
N ALA A 98 -5.99 -7.34 9.45
CA ALA A 98 -6.35 -8.76 9.55
C ALA A 98 -7.87 -8.98 9.50
N ILE A 99 -8.65 -8.11 10.16
CA ILE A 99 -10.12 -8.11 10.07
C ILE A 99 -10.57 -7.80 8.64
N ALA A 100 -10.05 -6.74 8.02
CA ALA A 100 -10.43 -6.34 6.67
C ALA A 100 -10.16 -7.46 5.64
N VAL A 101 -9.04 -8.17 5.75
CA VAL A 101 -8.75 -9.34 4.91
C VAL A 101 -9.81 -10.43 5.07
N GLY A 102 -10.18 -10.78 6.30
CA GLY A 102 -11.18 -11.82 6.56
C GLY A 102 -12.60 -11.44 6.11
N GLU A 103 -12.90 -10.15 5.99
CA GLU A 103 -14.18 -9.67 5.45
C GLU A 103 -14.21 -9.69 3.94
N VAL A 104 -13.11 -9.29 3.29
CA VAL A 104 -12.97 -9.31 1.83
C VAL A 104 -12.87 -10.74 1.30
N ALA A 105 -12.13 -11.61 2.00
CA ALA A 105 -11.95 -13.01 1.63
C ALA A 105 -12.13 -13.93 2.87
N PRO A 106 -13.38 -14.36 3.15
CA PRO A 106 -13.71 -15.19 4.31
C PRO A 106 -13.03 -16.55 4.39
N GLU A 107 -12.43 -17.02 3.30
CA GLU A 107 -11.60 -18.23 3.25
C GLU A 107 -10.17 -18.00 3.76
N VAL A 108 -9.69 -16.76 3.76
CA VAL A 108 -8.34 -16.42 4.24
C VAL A 108 -8.31 -16.47 5.76
N ARG A 109 -7.23 -17.03 6.31
CA ARG A 109 -6.96 -17.11 7.75
C ARG A 109 -5.74 -16.27 8.10
N CYS A 110 -5.93 -15.34 9.02
CA CYS A 110 -4.89 -14.45 9.53
C CYS A 110 -4.26 -15.01 10.81
N ARG A 111 -2.93 -14.89 10.93
CA ARG A 111 -2.14 -15.23 12.13
C ARG A 111 -1.17 -14.08 12.41
N LEU A 112 -1.34 -13.41 13.55
CA LEU A 112 -0.46 -12.32 13.98
C LEU A 112 0.79 -12.86 14.67
N GLU A 113 1.90 -12.12 14.60
CA GLU A 113 3.13 -12.36 15.36
C GLU A 113 3.64 -13.81 15.21
N VAL A 114 3.76 -14.27 13.96
CA VAL A 114 4.16 -15.64 13.66
C VAL A 114 5.67 -15.77 13.78
N PRO A 115 6.19 -16.68 14.64
CA PRO A 115 7.63 -16.89 14.74
C PRO A 115 8.15 -17.57 13.46
N VAL A 116 9.07 -16.91 12.78
CA VAL A 116 9.88 -17.48 11.69
C VAL A 116 11.19 -17.96 12.30
N ARG A 117 11.35 -19.28 12.35
CA ARG A 117 12.53 -19.92 12.94
C ARG A 117 13.70 -19.86 11.95
N GLY A 118 14.72 -19.07 12.26
CA GLY A 118 16.03 -19.08 11.61
C GLY A 118 17.08 -19.86 12.42
N SER A 119 18.32 -19.88 11.95
CA SER A 119 19.43 -20.62 12.59
C SER A 119 19.84 -20.08 13.96
N ASP A 120 19.71 -18.77 14.20
CA ASP A 120 20.32 -18.10 15.36
C ASP A 120 19.37 -17.26 16.23
N ALA A 121 18.16 -16.92 15.75
CA ALA A 121 17.11 -16.28 16.54
C ALA A 121 15.73 -16.43 15.86
N SER A 122 14.65 -16.43 16.65
CA SER A 122 13.28 -16.33 16.12
C SER A 122 12.98 -14.87 15.77
N GLU A 123 12.79 -14.60 14.48
CA GLU A 123 12.15 -13.35 14.02
C GLU A 123 10.63 -13.52 14.09
N TYR A 124 9.87 -12.44 14.34
CA TYR A 124 8.41 -12.48 14.31
C TYR A 124 7.91 -11.73 13.08
N LEU A 125 7.02 -12.37 12.34
CA LEU A 125 6.29 -11.80 11.21
C LEU A 125 5.00 -11.19 11.74
N ASP A 126 4.76 -9.91 11.45
CA ASP A 126 3.58 -9.19 11.96
C ASP A 126 2.27 -9.92 11.62
N LEU A 127 2.12 -10.35 10.36
CA LEU A 127 0.92 -11.07 9.92
C LEU A 127 1.24 -12.09 8.82
N LEU A 128 0.72 -13.30 8.99
CA LEU A 128 0.65 -14.32 7.95
C LEU A 128 -0.81 -14.54 7.54
N CYS A 129 -1.11 -14.33 6.26
CA CYS A 129 -2.40 -14.65 5.65
C CYS A 129 -2.30 -15.99 4.91
N LEU A 130 -3.22 -16.91 5.21
CA LEU A 130 -3.27 -18.26 4.65
C LEU A 130 -4.57 -18.44 3.86
N GLY A 131 -4.46 -18.55 2.55
CA GLY A 131 -5.56 -18.87 1.64
C GLY A 131 -5.56 -20.36 1.29
N PRO A 132 -6.47 -20.80 0.41
CA PRO A 132 -6.60 -22.22 0.05
C PRO A 132 -5.33 -22.81 -0.59
N ALA A 133 -4.63 -22.04 -1.43
CA ALA A 133 -3.46 -22.50 -2.19
C ALA A 133 -2.28 -21.53 -2.14
N SER A 134 -2.41 -20.40 -1.43
CA SER A 134 -1.39 -19.36 -1.40
C SER A 134 -1.35 -18.67 -0.05
N ARG A 135 -0.22 -18.03 0.24
CA ARG A 135 0.06 -17.36 1.51
C ARG A 135 0.67 -16.00 1.24
N THR A 136 0.47 -15.07 2.17
CA THR A 136 1.15 -13.77 2.15
C THR A 136 1.76 -13.49 3.51
N ALA A 137 3.07 -13.26 3.53
CA ALA A 137 3.76 -12.69 4.68
C ALA A 137 3.67 -11.16 4.62
N ILE A 138 3.24 -10.51 5.70
CA ILE A 138 3.02 -9.07 5.73
C ILE A 138 3.80 -8.45 6.89
N GLU A 139 4.52 -7.36 6.59
CA GLU A 139 5.17 -6.49 7.58
C GLU A 139 4.54 -5.10 7.49
N PHE A 140 4.25 -4.50 8.63
CA PHE A 140 3.59 -3.20 8.71
C PHE A 140 4.55 -2.13 9.21
N LYS A 141 4.33 -0.90 8.73
CA LYS A 141 4.86 0.30 9.37
C LYS A 141 3.77 1.34 9.53
N TYR A 142 3.67 1.91 10.72
CA TYR A 142 2.78 3.05 11.00
C TYR A 142 3.56 4.20 11.64
N VAL A 143 4.13 5.05 10.79
CA VAL A 143 4.94 6.20 11.22
C VAL A 143 4.09 7.46 11.17
N THR A 144 4.04 8.22 12.25
CA THR A 144 3.11 9.35 12.36
C THR A 144 3.82 10.69 12.60
N ARG A 145 3.22 11.75 12.07
CA ARG A 145 3.31 13.13 12.57
C ARG A 145 2.23 13.34 13.62
N ARG A 146 2.45 14.34 14.48
CA ARG A 146 1.44 14.76 15.44
C ARG A 146 0.16 15.15 14.69
N TRP A 147 -0.93 14.49 15.05
CA TRP A 147 -2.28 14.79 14.60
C TRP A 147 -3.25 14.48 15.73
N SER A 148 -4.33 15.24 15.83
CA SER A 148 -5.38 14.99 16.81
C SER A 148 -6.72 15.33 16.20
N GLY A 149 -7.73 14.53 16.49
CA GLY A 149 -9.06 14.70 15.93
C GLY A 149 -9.92 13.46 16.17
N THR A 150 -11.14 13.51 15.65
CA THR A 150 -12.10 12.41 15.74
C THR A 150 -12.29 11.78 14.37
N ALA A 151 -12.29 10.46 14.29
CA ALA A 151 -12.49 9.74 13.03
C ALA A 151 -13.12 8.36 13.25
N GLY A 152 -13.58 7.71 12.16
CA GLY A 152 -14.15 6.37 12.20
C GLY A 152 -15.66 6.33 12.44
N THR A 153 -16.22 5.12 12.47
CA THR A 153 -17.63 4.88 12.80
C THR A 153 -17.72 3.62 13.68
N PRO A 154 -18.13 3.76 14.97
CA PRO A 154 -18.46 5.01 15.65
C PRO A 154 -17.25 5.97 15.74
N PRO A 155 -17.47 7.28 15.93
CA PRO A 155 -16.37 8.25 16.04
C PRO A 155 -15.50 7.96 17.27
N GLU A 156 -14.18 7.91 17.07
CA GLU A 156 -13.16 7.71 18.11
C GLU A 156 -12.22 8.92 18.17
N GLU A 157 -11.73 9.27 19.36
CA GLU A 157 -10.73 10.33 19.53
C GLU A 157 -9.30 9.81 19.37
N TYR A 158 -8.50 10.51 18.58
CA TYR A 158 -7.09 10.17 18.34
C TYR A 158 -6.17 11.31 18.78
N ALA A 159 -5.02 10.92 19.35
CA ALA A 159 -3.94 11.83 19.70
C ALA A 159 -2.59 11.23 19.28
N LEU A 160 -2.29 11.28 17.98
CA LEU A 160 -1.07 10.70 17.42
C LEU A 160 0.16 11.49 17.85
N ARG A 161 1.22 10.75 18.19
CA ARG A 161 2.54 11.32 18.47
C ARG A 161 3.35 11.45 17.18
N GLY A 162 4.26 12.42 17.13
CA GLY A 162 5.21 12.54 16.03
C GLY A 162 6.46 11.70 16.28
N HIS A 163 6.83 10.82 15.35
CA HIS A 163 8.03 9.97 15.48
C HIS A 163 9.35 10.66 15.08
N ASN A 164 9.31 11.83 14.43
CA ASN A 164 10.44 12.75 14.16
C ASN A 164 11.77 12.12 13.67
N ALA A 165 11.73 10.93 13.07
CA ALA A 165 12.91 10.22 12.55
C ALA A 165 12.60 9.56 11.19
N PRO A 166 12.31 10.37 10.14
CA PRO A 166 11.88 9.85 8.84
C PRO A 166 12.99 9.06 8.10
N ASP A 167 14.25 9.27 8.45
CA ASP A 167 15.39 8.50 7.98
C ASP A 167 15.41 7.09 8.60
N VAL A 168 15.19 6.97 9.90
CA VAL A 168 15.05 5.68 10.60
C VAL A 168 13.83 4.93 10.08
N ALA A 169 12.70 5.60 9.90
CA ALA A 169 11.49 5.02 9.32
C ALA A 169 11.76 4.37 7.95
N ARG A 170 12.52 5.05 7.08
CA ARG A 170 12.91 4.51 5.76
C ARG A 170 13.80 3.29 5.86
N ARG A 171 14.82 3.38 6.71
CA ARG A 171 15.74 2.27 6.95
C ARG A 171 15.01 1.04 7.44
N ASP A 172 14.11 1.21 8.40
CA ASP A 172 13.39 0.12 9.02
C ASP A 172 12.37 -0.48 8.05
N PHE A 173 11.66 0.35 7.26
CA PHE A 173 10.78 -0.14 6.19
C PHE A 173 11.55 -0.98 5.15
N LEU A 174 12.71 -0.50 4.69
CA LEU A 174 13.53 -1.25 3.72
C LEU A 174 14.23 -2.47 4.32
N ARG A 175 14.48 -2.48 5.64
CA ARG A 175 14.87 -3.70 6.35
C ARG A 175 13.74 -4.73 6.27
N ASP A 176 12.49 -4.33 6.47
CA ASP A 176 11.35 -5.23 6.42
C ASP A 176 11.06 -5.76 5.00
N VAL A 177 11.28 -4.94 3.96
CA VAL A 177 11.28 -5.44 2.56
C VAL A 177 12.33 -6.55 2.37
N GLY A 178 13.57 -6.33 2.83
CA GLY A 178 14.62 -7.35 2.76
C GLY A 178 14.37 -8.58 3.65
N ARG A 179 13.63 -8.43 4.76
CA ARG A 179 13.15 -9.56 5.60
C ARG A 179 12.13 -10.39 4.84
N LEU A 180 11.13 -9.74 4.24
CA LEU A 180 10.11 -10.40 3.43
C LEU A 180 10.70 -11.11 2.22
N GLU A 181 11.72 -10.54 1.58
CA GLU A 181 12.46 -11.24 0.53
C GLU A 181 12.93 -12.62 1.02
N ARG A 182 13.51 -12.73 2.22
CA ARG A 182 13.97 -14.00 2.80
C ARG A 182 12.83 -14.91 3.24
N PHE A 183 11.72 -14.35 3.71
CA PHE A 183 10.58 -15.17 4.11
C PHE A 183 9.89 -15.80 2.90
N CYS A 184 9.91 -15.14 1.74
CA CYS A 184 9.22 -15.57 0.52
C CYS A 184 10.08 -16.45 -0.40
N ASP A 185 10.72 -17.47 0.17
CA ASP A 185 11.53 -18.45 -0.58
C ASP A 185 10.69 -19.69 -1.03
N ARG A 186 9.34 -19.59 -1.01
CA ARG A 186 8.40 -20.65 -1.39
C ARG A 186 7.52 -20.22 -2.55
N GLU A 187 7.20 -21.14 -3.47
CA GLU A 187 6.37 -20.83 -4.64
C GLU A 187 4.95 -20.38 -4.26
N ASP A 188 4.40 -20.91 -3.17
CA ASP A 188 3.04 -20.60 -2.69
C ASP A 188 2.97 -19.33 -1.83
N GLN A 189 4.06 -18.55 -1.71
CA GLN A 189 4.13 -17.42 -0.78
C GLN A 189 4.67 -16.15 -1.44
N ASN A 190 3.87 -15.09 -1.39
CA ASN A 190 4.33 -13.73 -1.65
C ASN A 190 4.50 -12.94 -0.34
N GLY A 191 5.08 -11.74 -0.44
CA GLY A 191 5.26 -10.83 0.68
C GLY A 191 4.62 -9.47 0.41
N LEU A 192 4.25 -8.75 1.46
CA LEU A 192 3.76 -7.37 1.40
C LEU A 192 4.38 -6.54 2.53
N ALA A 193 5.19 -5.54 2.18
CA ALA A 193 5.53 -4.47 3.11
C ALA A 193 4.51 -3.34 2.94
N LEU A 194 3.75 -3.04 3.99
CA LEU A 194 2.74 -1.98 4.00
C LEU A 194 3.12 -0.87 4.97
N LEU A 195 3.30 0.33 4.44
CA LEU A 195 3.50 1.54 5.24
C LEU A 195 2.29 2.46 5.09
N ILE A 196 1.65 2.84 6.19
CA ILE A 196 0.64 3.91 6.23
C ILE A 196 1.18 5.04 7.10
N THR A 197 1.06 6.29 6.64
CA THR A 197 1.66 7.43 7.34
C THR A 197 1.03 8.77 6.95
N ASN A 198 1.11 9.75 7.85
CA ASN A 198 0.90 11.18 7.56
C ASN A 198 2.22 11.99 7.54
N GLU A 199 3.38 11.34 7.48
CA GLU A 199 4.70 11.97 7.35
C GLU A 199 5.03 12.28 5.88
N ALA A 200 4.69 13.48 5.42
CA ALA A 200 4.86 13.87 4.02
C ALA A 200 6.29 13.80 3.50
N SER A 201 7.29 13.89 4.37
CA SER A 201 8.69 13.72 3.97
C SER A 201 9.03 12.29 3.52
N LEU A 202 8.16 11.30 3.77
CA LEU A 202 8.35 9.93 3.27
C LEU A 202 8.04 9.81 1.78
N TRP A 203 6.93 10.40 1.31
CA TRP A 203 6.49 10.27 -0.08
C TRP A 203 6.87 11.43 -1.00
N ARG A 204 7.26 12.58 -0.45
CA ARG A 204 7.73 13.73 -1.25
C ARG A 204 9.24 13.66 -1.48
N PRO A 205 9.73 13.97 -2.69
CA PRO A 205 11.15 14.17 -2.93
C PRO A 205 11.69 15.31 -2.06
N ARG A 206 12.96 15.23 -1.70
CA ARG A 206 13.63 16.35 -1.03
C ARG A 206 13.86 17.49 -2.02
N GLN A 207 13.62 18.71 -1.56
CA GLN A 207 13.87 19.92 -2.34
C GLN A 207 15.34 20.36 -2.32
N ARG A 208 16.10 20.03 -1.28
CA ARG A 208 17.51 20.44 -1.10
C ARG A 208 18.46 19.28 -1.36
N LYS A 209 19.51 19.54 -2.15
CA LYS A 209 20.50 18.53 -2.62
C LYS A 209 21.63 18.22 -1.63
N MET A 210 21.54 18.61 -0.36
CA MET A 210 22.57 18.28 0.61
C MET A 210 22.56 16.77 0.89
N PRO A 211 23.70 16.06 0.77
CA PRO A 211 23.79 14.65 1.06
C PRO A 211 23.31 14.36 2.48
N THR A 212 22.52 13.30 2.62
CA THR A 212 22.03 12.82 3.91
C THR A 212 22.36 11.35 4.08
N ARG A 213 22.39 10.88 5.33
CA ARG A 213 22.70 9.47 5.61
C ARG A 213 21.74 8.47 4.96
N ASP A 214 20.49 8.86 4.71
CA ASP A 214 19.44 8.00 4.14
C ASP A 214 19.17 8.29 2.65
N GLU A 215 20.14 8.85 1.91
CA GLU A 215 19.94 9.25 0.51
C GLU A 215 19.56 8.06 -0.39
N GLU A 216 20.24 6.93 -0.25
CA GLU A 216 19.90 5.70 -0.98
C GLU A 216 18.61 5.04 -0.47
N PHE A 217 18.17 5.42 0.73
CA PHE A 217 17.00 4.89 1.42
C PHE A 217 15.73 5.74 1.24
N ARG A 218 15.77 6.87 0.51
CA ARG A 218 14.52 7.59 0.18
C ARG A 218 13.50 6.65 -0.44
N ILE A 219 12.26 6.80 -0.01
CA ILE A 219 11.14 5.99 -0.49
C ILE A 219 10.08 6.87 -1.16
N HIS A 220 10.46 8.03 -1.71
CA HIS A 220 9.48 8.95 -2.28
C HIS A 220 8.75 8.35 -3.49
N HIS A 221 7.59 8.91 -3.83
CA HIS A 221 6.81 8.48 -4.98
C HIS A 221 7.64 8.49 -6.28
N GLY A 222 7.47 7.45 -7.09
CA GLY A 222 8.14 7.26 -8.37
C GLY A 222 9.61 6.80 -8.29
N ARG A 223 10.16 6.57 -7.09
CA ARG A 223 11.52 6.06 -6.96
C ARG A 223 11.56 4.56 -7.27
N LYS A 224 12.56 4.12 -8.03
CA LYS A 224 12.95 2.72 -8.15
C LYS A 224 14.03 2.38 -7.12
N LEU A 225 13.86 1.28 -6.38
CA LEU A 225 14.85 0.74 -5.46
C LEU A 225 15.23 -0.68 -5.88
N SER A 226 16.53 -0.99 -5.86
CA SER A 226 17.07 -2.30 -6.19
C SER A 226 18.54 -2.39 -5.77
N GLY A 227 19.05 -3.61 -5.54
CA GLY A 227 20.47 -3.83 -5.29
C GLY A 227 20.94 -3.30 -3.92
N THR A 228 22.20 -2.88 -3.85
CA THR A 228 22.80 -2.38 -2.61
C THR A 228 22.40 -0.93 -2.35
N LEU A 229 21.88 -0.68 -1.16
CA LEU A 229 21.56 0.64 -0.62
C LEU A 229 22.49 0.94 0.56
N LEU A 230 23.37 1.91 0.39
CA LEU A 230 24.39 2.29 1.35
C LEU A 230 23.86 3.33 2.34
N TRP A 231 23.98 3.02 3.64
CA TRP A 231 23.66 3.97 4.69
C TRP A 231 24.86 4.87 4.98
N ALA A 232 24.65 6.19 4.96
CA ALA A 232 25.69 7.21 5.09
C ALA A 232 26.89 6.96 4.15
N GLY A 233 26.61 6.62 2.90
CA GLY A 233 27.63 6.32 1.89
C GLY A 233 28.49 5.09 2.24
N GLY A 234 27.98 4.18 3.08
CA GLY A 234 28.68 2.95 3.46
C GLY A 234 29.43 3.04 4.79
N SER A 235 29.44 4.21 5.44
CA SER A 235 30.13 4.42 6.73
C SER A 235 29.54 3.60 7.89
N PHE A 236 28.32 3.05 7.74
CA PHE A 236 27.70 2.15 8.71
C PHE A 236 27.23 0.86 8.01
N PRO A 237 28.11 -0.14 7.86
CA PRO A 237 27.82 -1.36 7.09
C PRO A 237 26.60 -2.12 7.61
N ASP A 238 26.38 -2.19 8.93
CA ASP A 238 25.23 -2.87 9.53
C ASP A 238 23.87 -2.28 9.13
N ASN A 239 23.85 -1.03 8.66
CA ASN A 239 22.66 -0.36 8.16
C ASN A 239 22.52 -0.44 6.64
N THR A 240 23.51 -0.98 5.92
CA THR A 240 23.44 -1.23 4.48
C THR A 240 22.42 -2.32 4.19
N ARG A 241 21.67 -2.18 3.10
CA ARG A 241 20.66 -3.17 2.70
C ARG A 241 20.95 -3.65 1.29
N MET A 242 20.80 -4.96 1.08
CA MET A 242 20.76 -5.55 -0.25
C MET A 242 19.32 -5.95 -0.53
N LEU A 243 18.74 -5.38 -1.58
CA LEU A 243 17.45 -5.80 -2.11
C LEU A 243 17.69 -6.73 -3.30
N ARG A 244 17.15 -7.95 -3.22
CA ARG A 244 17.20 -8.95 -4.30
C ARG A 244 16.27 -8.56 -5.44
N GLY A 245 15.12 -7.96 -5.11
CA GLY A 245 14.14 -7.47 -6.06
C GLY A 245 14.41 -6.04 -6.54
N ALA A 246 13.59 -5.60 -7.50
CA ALA A 246 13.53 -4.24 -7.96
C ALA A 246 12.11 -3.70 -7.82
N TYR A 247 11.94 -2.61 -7.08
CA TYR A 247 10.64 -2.12 -6.65
C TYR A 247 10.42 -0.70 -7.15
N MET A 248 9.34 -0.48 -7.91
CA MET A 248 8.85 0.85 -8.25
C MET A 248 7.90 1.33 -7.14
N LEU A 249 8.26 2.41 -6.46
CA LEU A 249 7.49 2.89 -5.31
C LEU A 249 6.33 3.78 -5.75
N ALA A 250 5.11 3.26 -5.60
CA ALA A 250 3.87 3.95 -5.93
C ALA A 250 3.06 4.25 -4.65
N TRP A 251 3.22 5.47 -4.13
CA TRP A 251 2.37 5.94 -3.02
C TRP A 251 0.94 6.22 -3.49
N ARG A 252 -0.03 5.75 -2.70
CA ARG A 252 -1.48 5.95 -2.95
C ARG A 252 -2.10 6.76 -1.80
N PRO A 253 -3.14 7.56 -2.06
CA PRO A 253 -3.93 8.16 -1.00
C PRO A 253 -4.56 7.08 -0.12
N TYR A 254 -4.49 7.25 1.21
CA TYR A 254 -5.24 6.42 2.15
C TYR A 254 -6.47 7.20 2.61
N THR A 255 -6.30 8.17 3.51
CA THR A 255 -7.40 8.96 4.09
C THR A 255 -7.04 10.44 4.07
N GLN A 256 -8.03 11.31 3.90
CA GLN A 256 -7.92 12.74 4.18
C GLN A 256 -8.81 13.10 5.37
N LEU A 257 -8.19 13.57 6.45
CA LEU A 257 -8.87 14.11 7.63
C LEU A 257 -8.65 15.62 7.74
N GLU A 258 -9.47 16.25 8.57
CA GLU A 258 -9.33 17.67 8.88
C GLU A 258 -8.07 17.97 9.70
N GLY A 259 -7.57 19.19 9.53
CA GLY A 259 -6.44 19.73 10.28
C GLY A 259 -5.04 19.42 9.72
N PRO A 260 -3.99 20.02 10.31
CA PRO A 260 -2.62 19.84 9.87
C PRO A 260 -2.15 18.38 9.98
N SER A 261 -1.45 17.88 8.96
CA SER A 261 -1.03 16.47 8.87
C SER A 261 -2.21 15.47 8.86
N GLY A 262 -3.39 15.89 8.40
CA GLY A 262 -4.55 15.01 8.19
C GLY A 262 -4.51 14.20 6.89
N GLU A 263 -3.52 14.42 6.01
CA GLU A 263 -3.32 13.62 4.80
C GLU A 263 -2.54 12.34 5.15
N PHE A 264 -3.19 11.19 5.04
CA PHE A 264 -2.55 9.88 5.16
C PHE A 264 -2.40 9.24 3.79
N ARG A 265 -1.23 8.64 3.54
CA ARG A 265 -0.93 7.87 2.34
C ARG A 265 -0.42 6.49 2.72
N CYS A 266 -0.55 5.56 1.78
CA CYS A 266 0.04 4.24 1.90
C CYS A 266 1.06 3.97 0.80
N LEU A 267 2.06 3.15 1.13
CA LEU A 267 2.99 2.52 0.21
C LEU A 267 2.90 1.01 0.43
N ALA A 268 2.53 0.29 -0.62
CA ALA A 268 2.53 -1.16 -0.65
C ALA A 268 3.64 -1.64 -1.57
N VAL A 269 4.49 -2.53 -1.07
CA VAL A 269 5.54 -3.18 -1.87
C VAL A 269 5.31 -4.69 -1.80
N PHE A 270 4.94 -5.27 -2.94
CA PHE A 270 4.83 -6.72 -3.06
C PHE A 270 6.19 -7.35 -3.37
N ILE A 271 6.48 -8.43 -2.66
CA ILE A 271 7.63 -9.30 -2.87
C ILE A 271 7.10 -10.54 -3.57
N THR A 272 7.56 -10.78 -4.79
CA THR A 272 7.29 -12.03 -5.51
C THR A 272 8.28 -13.11 -5.06
N PRO A 273 7.85 -14.37 -4.92
CA PRO A 273 8.75 -15.44 -4.57
C PRO A 273 9.89 -15.58 -5.59
N ASN A 274 11.11 -15.76 -5.07
CA ASN A 274 12.28 -15.94 -5.92
C ASN A 274 12.43 -17.42 -6.30
N LEU A 275 11.86 -17.80 -7.44
CA LEU A 275 11.92 -19.17 -7.95
C LEU A 275 13.34 -19.63 -8.35
N ALA A 276 14.34 -18.74 -8.36
CA ALA A 276 15.68 -19.05 -8.85
C ALA A 276 16.65 -19.65 -7.81
N GLN A 277 16.24 -19.81 -6.54
CA GLN A 277 17.13 -20.31 -5.46
C GLN A 277 16.44 -21.28 -4.48
N SER A 278 15.49 -22.11 -4.94
CA SER A 278 15.04 -23.25 -4.14
C SER A 278 16.19 -24.26 -4.00
N GLN A 279 16.94 -24.16 -2.91
CA GLN A 279 17.99 -25.11 -2.56
C GLN A 279 17.33 -26.48 -2.32
N PRO A 280 17.83 -27.58 -2.91
CA PRO A 280 17.21 -28.89 -2.72
C PRO A 280 17.23 -29.26 -1.23
N PRO A 281 16.20 -29.98 -0.73
CA PRO A 281 16.16 -30.39 0.67
C PRO A 281 17.42 -31.18 1.01
N HIS A 282 18.06 -30.80 2.11
CA HIS A 282 19.13 -31.58 2.72
C HIS A 282 18.53 -32.93 3.12
N GLU A 283 18.88 -33.99 2.38
CA GLU A 283 18.66 -35.36 2.82
C GLU A 283 19.51 -35.60 4.08
N ALA A 284 18.84 -36.03 5.14
CA ALA A 284 19.42 -36.67 6.32
C ALA A 284 18.54 -37.86 6.70
#